data_AF-W1PYK2-F1
#
_entry.id   AF-W1PYK2-F1
#
_cell.length_a   1.000
_cell.length_b   1.000
_cell.length_c   1.000
_cell.angle_alpha   90.00
_cell.angle_beta   90.00
_cell.angle_gamma   90.00
#
_symmetry.space_group_name_H-M   'P 1'
#
loop_
_entity.id
_entity.type
_entity.pdbx_description
1 polymer ?
#
loop_
_entity_poly.entity_id
_entity_poly.type
_entity_poly.pdbx_seq_one_letter_code
_entity_poly.pdbx_strand_id
1 'polypeptide(L)' 'MTNTSPTLFGEVVVIDDPLTEGPELPFKVIGQTQGLYAFTSQTELSLFESHNLVFTDGKHSHCDGEKSSSA' A
#
# COMPACT_ATOMS: atom_id res chain seq x y z
N MET A 1 -17.70 -11.03 -5.89
CA MET A 1 -18.44 -12.16 -5.29
C MET A 1 -19.03 -13.01 -6.41
N THR A 2 -18.35 -14.08 -6.78
CA THR A 2 -18.94 -15.12 -7.66
C THR A 2 -19.60 -16.18 -6.77
N ASN A 3 -20.54 -16.94 -7.33
CA ASN A 3 -21.21 -18.02 -6.61
C ASN A 3 -20.28 -19.23 -6.31
N THR A 4 -18.96 -19.07 -6.50
CA THR A 4 -17.96 -20.14 -6.48
C THR A 4 -17.08 -20.13 -5.22
N SER A 5 -17.05 -19.03 -4.45
CA SER A 5 -16.42 -18.98 -3.12
C SER A 5 -16.92 -17.75 -2.34
N PRO A 6 -17.51 -17.91 -1.13
CA PRO A 6 -17.95 -16.77 -0.33
C PRO A 6 -16.79 -15.91 0.20
N THR A 7 -15.55 -16.44 0.23
CA THR A 7 -14.40 -15.81 0.91
C THR A 7 -13.21 -15.53 0.00
N LEU A 8 -13.28 -15.91 -1.27
CA LEU A 8 -12.17 -15.81 -2.23
C LEU A 8 -10.89 -16.55 -1.78
N PHE A 9 -11.02 -17.56 -0.90
CA PHE A 9 -9.89 -18.31 -0.38
C PHE A 9 -8.85 -18.71 -1.44
N GLY A 10 -7.59 -18.35 -1.19
CA GLY A 10 -6.45 -18.62 -2.07
C GLY A 10 -6.19 -17.55 -3.13
N GLU A 11 -7.07 -16.56 -3.30
CA GLU A 11 -6.82 -15.41 -4.17
C GLU A 11 -5.73 -14.51 -3.55
N VAL A 12 -4.82 -14.06 -4.40
CA VAL A 12 -3.71 -13.15 -4.05
C VAL A 12 -3.78 -11.95 -4.98
N VAL A 13 -3.74 -10.76 -4.39
CA VAL A 13 -3.74 -9.49 -5.11
C VAL A 13 -2.42 -8.79 -4.86
N VAL A 14 -1.76 -8.37 -5.94
CA VAL A 14 -0.54 -7.55 -5.90
C VAL A 14 -0.94 -6.09 -6.06
N ILE A 15 -0.40 -5.22 -5.21
CA ILE A 15 -0.78 -3.81 -5.11
C ILE A 15 0.43 -2.88 -5.32
N ASP A 16 0.16 -1.72 -5.93
CA ASP A 16 1.04 -0.56 -6.06
C ASP A 16 0.17 0.71 -5.99
N ASP A 17 -0.32 1.00 -4.77
CA ASP A 17 -1.37 2.00 -4.55
C ASP A 17 -0.79 3.31 -4.00
N PRO A 18 -1.33 4.49 -4.37
CA PRO A 18 -0.88 5.77 -3.82
C PRO A 18 -1.13 5.88 -2.31
N LEU A 19 -0.13 6.34 -1.56
CA LEU A 19 -0.27 6.72 -0.16
C LEU A 19 -0.54 8.22 -0.04
N THR A 20 -1.62 8.60 0.62
CA THR A 20 -2.05 10.01 0.77
C THR A 20 -1.90 10.52 2.20
N GLU A 21 -1.82 11.84 2.38
CA GLU A 21 -1.69 12.48 3.70
C GLU A 21 -2.96 12.38 4.58
N GLY A 22 -4.11 12.04 3.98
CA GLY A 22 -5.38 11.91 4.69
C GLY A 22 -6.52 11.41 3.81
N PRO A 23 -7.70 11.17 4.42
CA PRO A 23 -8.88 10.62 3.74
C PRO A 23 -9.75 11.66 3.00
N GLU A 24 -9.56 12.96 3.26
CA GLU A 24 -10.40 14.05 2.72
C GLU A 24 -9.66 14.89 1.66
N LEU A 25 -10.39 15.37 0.65
CA LEU A 25 -9.83 16.17 -0.46
C LEU A 25 -9.63 17.65 -0.09
N PRO A 26 -8.65 18.34 -0.71
CA PRO A 26 -7.64 17.80 -1.62
C PRO A 26 -6.50 17.11 -0.84
N PHE A 27 -6.15 15.88 -1.22
CA PHE A 27 -5.07 15.14 -0.58
C PHE A 27 -3.81 15.10 -1.45
N LYS A 28 -2.66 15.35 -0.85
CA LYS A 28 -1.34 15.14 -1.44
C LYS A 28 -0.94 13.66 -1.39
N VAL A 29 -0.38 13.15 -2.49
CA VAL A 29 0.31 11.84 -2.51
C VAL A 29 1.69 12.00 -1.89
N ILE A 30 1.98 11.20 -0.86
CA ILE A 30 3.23 11.22 -0.09
C ILE A 30 4.10 9.98 -0.31
N GLY A 31 3.61 9.00 -1.06
CA GLY A 31 4.33 7.77 -1.35
C GLY A 31 3.46 6.72 -2.04
N GLN A 32 3.88 5.46 -1.93
CA GLN A 32 3.21 4.28 -2.45
C GLN A 32 3.18 3.15 -1.43
N THR A 33 2.14 2.32 -1.47
CA THR A 33 2.05 1.03 -0.77
C THR A 33 2.25 -0.09 -1.78
N GLN A 34 3.34 -0.83 -1.64
CA GLN A 34 3.73 -1.88 -2.58
C GLN A 34 3.77 -3.23 -1.88
N GLY A 35 3.07 -4.22 -2.41
CA GLY A 35 3.03 -5.52 -1.77
C GLY A 35 1.90 -6.40 -2.26
N LEU A 36 1.34 -7.18 -1.34
CA LEU A 36 0.22 -8.06 -1.63
C LEU A 36 -0.70 -8.24 -0.44
N TYR A 37 -1.92 -8.66 -0.74
CA TYR A 37 -2.81 -9.30 0.22
C TYR A 37 -3.34 -10.61 -0.32
N ALA A 38 -3.65 -11.54 0.58
CA ALA A 38 -4.18 -12.85 0.26
C ALA A 38 -5.42 -13.15 1.10
N PHE A 39 -6.41 -13.81 0.49
CA PHE A 39 -7.60 -14.27 1.19
C PHE A 39 -7.33 -15.64 1.82
N THR A 40 -7.27 -15.70 3.15
CA THR A 40 -6.66 -16.85 3.88
C THR A 40 -7.63 -17.74 4.63
N SER A 41 -8.92 -17.43 4.68
CA SER A 41 -9.94 -18.25 5.34
C SER A 41 -10.97 -18.80 4.35
N GLN A 42 -11.36 -20.06 4.53
CA GLN A 42 -12.41 -20.73 3.75
C GLN A 42 -13.83 -20.47 4.30
N THR A 43 -13.93 -20.04 5.56
CA THR A 43 -15.21 -19.96 6.27
C THR A 43 -15.66 -18.53 6.53
N GLU A 44 -14.73 -17.58 6.57
CA GLU A 44 -15.00 -16.15 6.78
C GLU A 44 -14.06 -15.30 5.94
N LEU A 45 -14.40 -14.02 5.77
CA LEU A 45 -13.52 -13.08 5.07
C LEU A 45 -12.30 -12.79 5.95
N SER A 46 -11.11 -13.14 5.46
CA SER A 46 -9.84 -12.92 6.17
C SER A 46 -8.75 -12.56 5.18
N LEU A 47 -7.92 -11.58 5.56
CA LEU A 47 -6.83 -11.05 4.74
C LEU A 47 -5.50 -11.21 5.50
N PHE A 48 -4.49 -11.76 4.82
CA PHE A 48 -3.09 -11.62 5.22
C PHE A 48 -2.44 -10.58 4.31
N GLU A 49 -1.76 -9.60 4.89
CA GLU A 49 -1.12 -8.52 4.15
C GLU A 49 0.39 -8.50 4.38
N SER A 50 1.14 -8.27 3.30
CA SER A 50 2.57 -8.01 3.35
C SER A 50 2.88 -6.90 2.36
N HIS A 51 3.22 -5.72 2.86
CA HIS A 51 3.48 -4.55 2.05
C HIS A 51 4.60 -3.67 2.62
N ASN A 52 5.24 -2.94 1.73
CA ASN A 52 6.22 -1.89 2.02
C ASN A 52 5.54 -0.53 1.83
N LEU A 53 5.84 0.40 2.74
CA LEU A 53 5.48 1.81 2.59
C LEU A 53 6.68 2.56 2.01
N VAL A 54 6.54 3.02 0.77
CA VAL A 54 7.59 3.72 0.03
C VAL A 54 7.26 5.22 0.04
N PHE A 55 7.82 5.94 1.01
CA PHE A 55 7.64 7.39 1.11
C PHE A 55 8.50 8.12 0.07
N THR A 56 7.89 8.99 -0.71
CA THR A 56 8.56 9.83 -1.71
C THR A 56 8.60 11.30 -1.29
N ASP A 57 7.98 11.64 -0.16
CA ASP A 57 7.90 12.98 0.38
C ASP A 57 8.13 12.99 1.91
N GLY A 58 8.69 14.09 2.44
CA GLY A 58 8.98 14.27 3.86
C GLY A 58 10.31 13.67 4.36
N LYS A 59 10.55 13.72 5.68
CA LYS A 59 11.82 13.35 6.32
C LYS A 59 12.24 11.87 6.19
N HIS A 60 11.33 11.02 5.72
CA HIS A 60 11.56 9.57 5.56
C HIS A 60 11.64 9.17 4.08
N SER A 61 11.66 10.14 3.15
CA SER A 61 12.03 9.87 1.76
C SER A 61 13.43 9.27 1.72
N HIS A 62 13.65 8.28 0.86
CA HIS A 62 14.93 7.62 0.66
C HIS A 62 16.08 8.65 0.71
N CYS A 63 17.10 8.41 1.52
CA CYS A 63 18.24 9.31 1.68
C CYS A 63 19.05 9.38 0.38
N ASP A 64 18.55 10.12 -0.61
CA ASP A 64 19.37 10.68 -1.65
C ASP A 64 20.13 11.85 -1.02
N GLY A 65 21.45 11.72 -1.05
CA GLY A 65 22.39 12.53 -0.29
C GLY A 65 22.25 14.04 -0.44
N GLU A 66 22.94 14.71 0.47
CA GLU A 66 23.27 16.14 0.47
C GLU A 66 23.09 16.81 -0.91
N LYS A 67 22.00 17.58 -1.11
CA LYS A 67 22.17 18.82 -1.86
C LYS A 67 22.72 19.87 -0.92
N SER A 68 24.04 19.89 -0.83
CA SER A 68 24.76 21.16 -0.77
C SER A 68 24.23 22.05 -1.89
N SER A 69 23.56 23.13 -1.52
CA SER A 69 23.46 24.30 -2.38
C SER A 69 23.60 25.52 -1.48
N SER A 70 24.86 25.92 -1.36
CA SER A 70 25.27 27.28 -1.05
C SER A 70 24.43 28.30 -1.82
N ALA A 71 23.74 29.17 -1.08
CA ALA A 71 23.57 30.60 -1.33
C ALA A 71 22.81 31.22 -0.15
#